data_AF-A0A8B7J2L2-F1
#
_entry.id   AF-A0A8B7J2L2-F1
#
_cell.length_a   1.000
_cell.length_b   1.000
_cell.length_c   1.000
_cell.angle_alpha   90.00
_cell.angle_beta   90.00
_cell.angle_gamma   90.00
#
_symmetry.space_group_name_H-M   'P 1'
#
loop_
_entity.id
_entity.type
_entity.pdbx_description
1 polymer ?
#
loop_
_entity_poly.entity_id
_entity_poly.type
_entity_poly.pdbx_seq_one_letter_code
_entity_poly.pdbx_strand_id
1 'polypeptide(L)'
;MPIQGQPCFCKYAQGADSVEPMFRHLKNTYTGLQLVVVILPGKTPVYAEVKRVGDTVLGMATQCVQMKNVQRTTPQTLSNLCLKINVKLGGVNNILLPQGR
;
A
#
# COMPACT_ATOMS: atom_id res chain seq x y z
N MET A 1 15.44 -1.30 -0.54
CA MET A 1 15.18 -2.20 -1.68
C MET A 1 14.33 -1.43 -2.68
N PRO A 2 14.79 -1.17 -3.91
CA PRO A 2 14.01 -0.41 -4.89
C PRO A 2 12.79 -1.23 -5.33
N ILE A 3 11.64 -0.57 -5.49
CA ILE A 3 10.48 -1.16 -6.17
C ILE A 3 10.87 -1.32 -7.65
N GLN A 4 11.04 -2.54 -8.12
CA GLN A 4 11.47 -2.83 -9.48
C GLN A 4 10.39 -3.62 -10.22
N GLY A 5 10.05 -3.16 -11.43
CA GLY A 5 9.15 -3.86 -12.34
C GLY A 5 7.66 -3.51 -12.20
N GLN A 6 6.86 -4.25 -12.96
CA GLN A 6 5.39 -4.20 -12.94
C GLN A 6 4.84 -4.95 -11.71
N PRO A 7 3.60 -4.68 -11.26
CA PRO A 7 3.00 -5.44 -10.18
C PRO A 7 2.83 -6.92 -10.58
N CYS A 8 3.09 -7.83 -9.65
CA CYS A 8 2.86 -9.27 -9.84
C CYS A 8 1.37 -9.64 -9.96
N PHE A 9 0.46 -8.75 -9.53
CA PHE A 9 -0.98 -8.91 -9.59
C PHE A 9 -1.68 -7.55 -9.72
N CYS A 10 -2.67 -7.46 -10.62
CA CYS A 10 -3.54 -6.29 -10.76
C CYS A 10 -4.95 -6.73 -11.17
N LYS A 11 -5.94 -6.49 -10.30
CA LYS A 11 -7.36 -6.83 -10.53
C LYS A 11 -8.28 -5.77 -9.94
N TYR A 12 -9.46 -5.67 -10.54
CA TYR A 12 -10.58 -4.95 -9.95
C TYR A 12 -11.31 -5.82 -8.94
N ALA A 13 -11.83 -5.20 -7.89
CA ALA A 13 -12.68 -5.82 -6.88
C ALA A 13 -13.73 -4.81 -6.42
N GLN A 14 -14.85 -5.31 -5.89
CA GLN A 14 -15.94 -4.48 -5.37
C GLN A 14 -16.41 -5.04 -4.03
N GLY A 15 -16.83 -4.13 -3.14
CA GLY A 15 -17.33 -4.48 -1.81
C GLY A 15 -16.23 -4.82 -0.80
N ALA A 16 -16.55 -4.63 0.49
CA ALA A 16 -15.63 -4.94 1.59
C ALA A 16 -15.38 -6.45 1.71
N ASP A 17 -16.39 -7.27 1.43
CA ASP A 17 -16.32 -8.73 1.53
C ASP A 17 -15.29 -9.38 0.59
N SER A 18 -14.89 -8.66 -0.47
CA SER A 18 -13.88 -9.13 -1.42
C SER A 18 -12.43 -8.97 -0.91
N VAL A 19 -12.21 -8.14 0.11
CA VAL A 19 -10.86 -7.76 0.58
C VAL A 19 -10.14 -8.94 1.21
N GLU A 20 -10.77 -9.61 2.18
CA GLU A 20 -10.11 -10.70 2.92
C GLU A 20 -9.78 -11.90 2.03
N PRO A 21 -10.70 -12.43 1.20
CA PRO A 21 -10.38 -13.52 0.28
C PRO A 21 -9.26 -13.16 -0.70
N MET A 22 -9.27 -11.94 -1.25
CA MET A 22 -8.23 -11.48 -2.16
C MET A 22 -6.87 -11.38 -1.46
N PHE A 23 -6.81 -10.82 -0.25
CA PHE A 23 -5.54 -10.69 0.45
C PHE A 23 -4.98 -12.05 0.89
N ARG A 24 -5.84 -12.99 1.30
CA ARG A 24 -5.43 -14.38 1.58
C ARG A 24 -4.84 -15.05 0.34
N HIS A 25 -5.49 -14.89 -0.81
CA HIS A 25 -4.94 -15.36 -2.08
C HIS A 25 -3.56 -14.75 -2.37
N LEU A 26 -3.44 -13.42 -2.28
CA LEU A 26 -2.17 -12.73 -2.53
C LEU A 26 -1.04 -13.22 -1.61
N LYS A 27 -1.30 -13.37 -0.31
CA LYS A 27 -0.33 -13.85 0.68
C LYS A 27 0.15 -15.27 0.40
N ASN A 28 -0.75 -16.15 -0.03
CA ASN A 28 -0.44 -17.55 -0.27
C ASN A 28 0.18 -17.81 -1.65
N THR A 29 -0.11 -16.96 -2.64
CA THR A 29 0.34 -17.14 -4.03
C THR A 29 1.68 -16.46 -4.30
N TYR A 30 1.95 -15.30 -3.72
CA TYR A 30 3.13 -14.50 -4.03
C TYR A 30 4.12 -14.49 -2.86
N THR A 31 5.04 -15.47 -2.86
CA THR A 31 6.15 -15.51 -1.90
C THR A 31 7.01 -14.25 -2.01
N GLY A 32 7.27 -13.60 -0.87
CA GLY A 32 8.04 -12.35 -0.84
C GLY A 32 7.24 -11.10 -1.22
N LEU A 33 5.90 -11.17 -1.28
CA LEU A 33 5.05 -9.99 -1.49
C LEU A 33 5.31 -8.92 -0.41
N GLN A 34 5.71 -7.74 -0.84
CA GLN A 34 6.11 -6.66 0.08
C GLN A 34 5.00 -5.64 0.32
N LEU A 35 4.15 -5.36 -0.67
CA LEU A 35 3.19 -4.26 -0.62
C LEU A 35 1.95 -4.57 -1.46
N VAL A 36 0.77 -4.21 -0.92
CA VAL A 36 -0.48 -4.13 -1.69
C VAL A 36 -0.89 -2.66 -1.80
N VAL A 37 -0.96 -2.14 -3.04
CA VAL A 37 -1.51 -0.81 -3.32
C VAL A 37 -3.00 -0.95 -3.63
N VAL A 38 -3.85 -0.30 -2.86
CA VAL A 38 -5.31 -0.42 -2.99
C VAL A 38 -5.91 0.89 -3.51
N ILE A 39 -6.60 0.84 -4.63
CA ILE A 39 -7.24 2.01 -5.23
C ILE A 39 -8.68 2.09 -4.74
N LEU A 40 -9.07 3.23 -4.15
CA LEU A 40 -10.40 3.44 -3.58
C LEU A 40 -11.16 4.53 -4.34
N PRO A 41 -12.47 4.35 -4.62
CA PRO A 41 -13.27 5.32 -5.37
C PRO A 41 -13.56 6.61 -4.58
N GLY A 42 -13.23 6.68 -3.29
CA GLY A 42 -13.52 7.83 -2.42
C GLY A 42 -13.59 7.42 -0.96
N LYS A 43 -14.54 8.00 -0.21
CA LYS A 43 -14.86 7.56 1.16
C LYS A 43 -15.72 6.31 1.07
N THR A 44 -15.23 5.20 1.59
CA THR A 44 -15.88 3.87 1.49
C THR A 44 -15.54 3.03 2.71
N PRO A 45 -16.46 2.15 3.18
CA PRO A 45 -16.17 1.19 4.26
C PRO A 45 -15.02 0.25 3.91
N VAL A 46 -14.71 0.05 2.62
CA VAL A 46 -13.59 -0.79 2.15
C VAL A 46 -12.25 -0.34 2.74
N TYR A 47 -12.06 0.96 3.01
CA TYR A 47 -10.82 1.44 3.63
C TYR A 47 -10.57 0.80 5.01
N ALA A 48 -11.61 0.77 5.86
CA ALA A 48 -11.50 0.21 7.19
C ALA A 48 -11.22 -1.29 7.13
N GLU A 49 -11.86 -1.99 6.19
CA GLU A 49 -11.68 -3.42 6.00
C GLU A 49 -10.27 -3.77 5.49
N VAL A 50 -9.75 -3.01 4.52
CA VAL A 50 -8.36 -3.14 4.05
C VAL A 50 -7.36 -2.97 5.20
N LYS A 51 -7.61 -2.00 6.09
CA LYS A 51 -6.75 -1.74 7.23
C LYS A 51 -6.86 -2.83 8.29
N ARG A 52 -8.06 -3.30 8.58
CA ARG A 52 -8.30 -4.45 9.48
C ARG A 52 -7.57 -5.69 8.95
N VAL A 53 -7.85 -6.11 7.72
CA VAL A 53 -7.27 -7.33 7.15
C VAL A 53 -5.76 -7.22 6.99
N GLY A 54 -5.27 -6.10 6.47
CA GLY A 54 -3.84 -5.88 6.24
C GLY A 54 -3.06 -5.76 7.55
N ASP A 55 -3.44 -4.84 8.42
CA ASP A 55 -2.63 -4.47 9.58
C ASP A 55 -2.84 -5.44 10.76
N THR A 56 -4.01 -6.08 10.90
CA THR A 56 -4.31 -6.94 12.06
C THR A 56 -4.49 -8.42 11.74
N VAL A 57 -5.18 -8.79 10.65
CA VAL A 57 -5.51 -10.20 10.37
C VAL A 57 -4.34 -10.94 9.70
N LEU A 58 -3.72 -10.33 8.69
CA LEU A 58 -2.73 -11.00 7.85
C LEU A 58 -1.31 -10.45 7.97
N GLY A 59 -1.13 -9.26 8.55
CA GLY A 59 0.18 -8.62 8.71
C GLY A 59 0.83 -8.25 7.37
N MET A 60 0.04 -7.71 6.44
CA MET A 60 0.47 -7.30 5.10
C MET A 60 0.54 -5.78 5.00
N ALA A 61 1.63 -5.25 4.45
CA ALA A 61 1.75 -3.81 4.23
C ALA A 61 0.77 -3.34 3.14
N THR A 62 -0.06 -2.36 3.48
CA THR A 62 -1.08 -1.80 2.58
C THR A 62 -0.93 -0.30 2.37
N GLN A 63 -1.05 0.15 1.12
CA GLN A 63 -1.08 1.56 0.76
C GLN A 63 -2.33 1.89 -0.06
N CYS A 64 -3.30 2.55 0.58
CA CYS A 64 -4.49 3.02 -0.11
C CYS A 64 -4.22 4.34 -0.87
N VAL A 65 -4.80 4.48 -2.06
CA VAL A 65 -4.77 5.71 -2.87
C VAL A 65 -6.17 6.00 -3.38
N GLN A 66 -6.60 7.26 -3.33
CA GLN A 66 -7.88 7.65 -3.91
C GLN A 66 -7.79 7.66 -5.44
N MET A 67 -8.83 7.14 -6.11
CA MET A 67 -8.92 7.04 -7.57
C MET A 67 -8.61 8.37 -8.28
N LYS A 68 -9.09 9.50 -7.74
CA LYS A 68 -8.80 10.84 -8.29
C LYS A 68 -7.29 11.15 -8.39
N ASN A 69 -6.51 10.68 -7.43
CA ASN A 69 -5.05 10.89 -7.38
C ASN A 69 -4.30 9.90 -8.28
N VAL A 70 -4.95 8.82 -8.71
CA VAL A 70 -4.42 7.86 -9.70
C VAL A 70 -4.71 8.36 -11.11
N GLN A 71 -5.93 8.84 -11.34
CA GLN A 71 -6.36 9.40 -12.63
C GLN A 71 -5.58 10.65 -13.00
N ARG A 72 -5.33 11.54 -12.02
CA ARG A 72 -4.51 12.73 -12.21
C ARG A 72 -3.47 12.83 -11.11
N THR A 73 -2.25 12.43 -11.44
CA THR A 73 -1.12 12.46 -10.53
C THR A 73 -0.49 13.86 -10.50
N THR A 74 0.14 14.19 -9.37
CA THR A 74 1.06 15.33 -9.28
C THR A 74 2.38 14.89 -8.65
N PRO A 75 3.52 15.51 -9.00
CA PRO A 75 4.81 15.15 -8.42
C PRO A 75 4.80 15.17 -6.88
N GLN A 76 4.16 16.18 -6.28
CA GLN A 76 4.01 16.28 -4.83
C GLN A 76 3.21 15.11 -4.22
N THR A 77 2.11 14.72 -4.87
CA THR A 77 1.27 13.61 -4.40
C THR A 77 2.02 12.29 -4.46
N LEU A 78 2.75 12.05 -5.55
CA LEU A 78 3.56 10.85 -5.73
C LEU A 78 4.73 10.82 -4.73
N SER A 79 5.42 11.95 -4.52
CA SER A 79 6.49 12.06 -3.52
C SER A 79 5.98 11.72 -2.11
N ASN A 80 4.86 12.32 -1.69
CA ASN A 80 4.23 12.02 -0.42
C ASN A 80 3.78 10.56 -0.29
N LEU A 81 3.39 9.92 -1.41
CA LEU A 81 3.04 8.50 -1.44
C LEU A 81 4.29 7.62 -1.23
N CYS A 82 5.40 7.93 -1.90
CA CYS A 82 6.67 7.22 -1.73
C CYS A 82 7.19 7.31 -0.30
N LEU A 83 7.10 8.47 0.35
CA LEU A 83 7.50 8.64 1.75
C LEU A 83 6.70 7.72 2.69
N LYS A 84 5.40 7.52 2.42
CA LYS A 84 4.54 6.61 3.20
C LYS A 84 4.88 5.16 2.94
N ILE A 85 5.16 4.80 1.69
CA ILE A 85 5.53 3.43 1.32
C ILE A 85 6.87 3.06 1.95
N ASN A 86 7.87 3.94 1.87
CA ASN A 86 9.19 3.67 2.42
C ASN A 86 9.13 3.29 3.91
N VAL A 87 8.43 4.07 4.73
CA VAL A 87 8.26 3.78 6.17
C VAL A 87 7.51 2.48 6.41
N LYS A 88 6.47 2.17 5.63
CA LYS A 88 5.71 0.91 5.76
C LYS A 88 6.54 -0.33 5.46
N LEU A 89 7.55 -0.19 4.63
CA LEU A 89 8.48 -1.26 4.28
C LEU A 89 9.75 -1.24 5.16
N GLY A 90 9.71 -0.50 6.28
CA GLY A 90 10.81 -0.44 7.25
C GLY A 90 11.96 0.50 6.87
N GLY A 91 11.78 1.32 5.83
CA GLY A 91 12.76 2.31 5.40
C GLY A 91 12.78 3.56 6.28
N VAL A 92 13.93 4.24 6.30
CA VAL A 92 14.13 5.52 6.99
C VAL A 92 14.12 6.65 5.96
N ASN A 93 13.16 7.59 6.09
CA ASN A 93 13.04 8.70 5.14
C ASN A 93 14.11 9.77 5.36
N ASN A 94 14.39 10.08 6.62
CA ASN A 94 15.36 11.08 7.04
C ASN A 94 15.88 10.74 8.44
N ILE A 95 17.05 11.28 8.74
CA ILE A 95 17.63 11.30 10.08
C ILE A 95 17.96 12.74 10.42
N LEU A 96 18.03 13.06 11.71
CA LEU A 96 18.57 14.34 12.14
C LEU A 96 20.04 14.45 11.70
N LEU A 97 20.49 15.67 11.42
CA LEU A 97 21.91 15.92 11.13
C LEU A 97 22.73 15.40 12.33
N PRO A 98 23.59 14.38 12.15
CA PRO A 98 24.38 13.87 13.25
C PRO A 98 25.32 14.97 13.74
N GLN A 99 25.21 15.37 15.00
CA GLN A 99 26.21 16.22 15.63
C GLN A 99 27.40 15.35 16.01
N GLY A 100 28.40 15.28 15.13
CA GLY A 100 29.71 14.79 15.49
C GLY A 100 30.46 15.86 16.28
N ARG A 101 31.11 15.45 17.37
CA ARG A 101 32.25 16.18 17.95
C ARG A 101 33.40 16.21 16.96
#